data_AF-Q4FSZ1-F1
#
_entry.id   AF-Q4FSZ1-F1
#
_cell.length_a   1.000
_cell.length_b   1.000
_cell.length_c   1.000
_cell.angle_alpha   90.00
_cell.angle_beta   90.00
_cell.angle_gamma   90.00
#
_symmetry.space_group_name_H-M   'P 1'
#
loop_
_entity.id
_entity.type
_entity.pdbx_description
1 polymer ?
#
loop_
_entity_poly.entity_id
_entity_poly.type
_entity_poly.pdbx_seq_one_letter_code
_entity_poly.pdbx_strand_id
1 'polypeptide(L)'
;MNINHIQIGATNIVKAYLGNTIIYQKVMGLVSLFSASQQGFWYEPADITTLYQDAAGTVATTLAGDPIALVKDKSGNNNHAVQTVSTKRSVYNVNPSRITLDKVDDEFVVTVPTGGWIGTMVVGTAIGTASYEVNLPAGSFLLGQKDAKFDRNIVGVVLRNSSLTEVEKTSTKDYFIGKGAVDSYGAATDFVEFWRNCTEITDFPLINTVNGINFSLTWLSCNKLTSFPLINTSGGTNFYGAWSGCSRLTSFPLINTISGTSFSYAWQDCNGLTSFPLINTSAGTNLSGAWYRCFGLTSFPQIDTSSGTNFYQAWSGCSRLTSFPSNMFDNVKGGDFTYAFTSTALTQVSIDNILTSLVTSGIAAGTRRFDQSGGSAPSITGTTAIDTLRSRGWTVTVTGGY
;
A
#
# COMPACT_ATOMS: atom_id res chain seq x y z
N MET A 1 -36.39 24.67 19.48
CA MET A 1 -36.64 25.90 18.71
C MET A 1 -36.91 25.45 17.28
N ASN A 2 -38.12 25.63 16.75
CA ASN A 2 -38.44 25.26 15.38
C ASN A 2 -37.87 26.33 14.45
N ILE A 3 -36.88 25.96 13.64
CA ILE A 3 -36.36 26.83 12.59
C ILE A 3 -37.18 26.55 11.34
N ASN A 4 -38.06 27.48 10.97
CA ASN A 4 -38.96 27.33 9.82
C ASN A 4 -38.25 27.56 8.48
N HIS A 5 -37.17 28.35 8.47
CA HIS A 5 -36.32 28.57 7.30
C HIS A 5 -34.93 29.04 7.72
N ILE A 6 -33.92 28.64 6.96
CA ILE A 6 -32.55 29.15 7.04
C ILE A 6 -32.21 29.70 5.66
N GLN A 7 -32.04 31.01 5.57
CA GLN A 7 -31.65 31.68 4.33
C GLN A 7 -30.23 32.20 4.47
N ILE A 8 -29.29 31.54 3.80
CA ILE A 8 -27.87 31.89 3.85
C ILE A 8 -27.58 32.64 2.55
N GLY A 9 -27.42 33.97 2.61
CA GLY A 9 -27.34 34.87 1.45
C GLY A 9 -26.06 34.77 0.60
N ALA A 10 -25.40 33.61 0.54
CA ALA A 10 -24.15 33.40 -0.18
C ALA A 10 -24.36 32.60 -1.47
N THR A 11 -23.77 33.06 -2.59
CA THR A 11 -23.77 32.36 -3.89
C THR A 11 -22.91 31.08 -3.93
N ASN A 12 -22.17 30.79 -2.85
CA ASN A 12 -21.14 29.75 -2.79
C ASN A 12 -21.24 28.85 -1.54
N ILE A 13 -22.44 28.40 -1.18
CA ILE A 13 -22.58 27.30 -0.21
C ILE A 13 -22.11 26.02 -0.91
N VAL A 14 -21.09 25.34 -0.38
CA VAL A 14 -20.60 24.06 -0.92
C VAL A 14 -21.27 22.88 -0.23
N LYS A 15 -21.42 22.94 1.10
CA LYS A 15 -22.16 21.99 1.93
C LYS A 15 -22.88 22.72 3.07
N ALA A 16 -24.02 22.19 3.50
CA ALA A 16 -24.66 22.55 4.76
C ALA A 16 -25.00 21.29 5.55
N TYR A 17 -24.87 21.36 6.88
CA TYR A 17 -25.09 20.24 7.80
C TYR A 17 -26.17 20.58 8.83
N LEU A 18 -26.93 19.56 9.25
CA LEU A 18 -27.77 19.56 10.44
C LEU A 18 -27.25 18.46 11.37
N GLY A 19 -26.56 18.83 12.45
CA GLY A 19 -25.76 17.88 13.23
C GLY A 19 -24.65 17.30 12.35
N ASN A 20 -24.58 15.96 12.27
CA ASN A 20 -23.64 15.25 11.39
C ASN A 20 -24.22 14.91 10.01
N THR A 21 -25.47 15.31 9.72
CA THR A 21 -26.17 14.98 8.48
C THR A 21 -26.03 16.11 7.46
N ILE A 22 -25.60 15.82 6.23
CA ILE A 22 -25.57 16.80 5.14
C ILE A 22 -27.01 17.07 4.68
N ILE A 23 -27.42 18.34 4.63
CA ILE A 23 -28.75 18.80 4.21
C ILE A 23 -28.75 19.61 2.91
N TYR A 24 -27.59 20.06 2.46
CA TYR A 24 -27.41 20.69 1.15
C TYR A 24 -25.97 20.47 0.69
N GLN A 25 -25.80 20.26 -0.62
CA GLN A 25 -24.49 20.14 -1.23
C GLN A 25 -24.54 20.69 -2.65
N LYS A 26 -23.69 21.67 -2.95
CA LYS A 26 -23.53 22.17 -4.32
C LYS A 26 -22.73 21.14 -5.10
N VAL A 27 -23.44 20.40 -5.95
CA VAL A 27 -22.82 19.46 -6.89
C VAL A 27 -22.14 20.28 -7.98
N MET A 28 -20.81 20.41 -7.94
CA MET A 28 -20.08 20.88 -9.11
C MET A 28 -20.24 19.86 -10.24
N GLY A 29 -20.57 20.32 -11.44
CA GLY A 29 -20.42 19.47 -12.62
C GLY A 29 -18.94 19.20 -12.85
N LEU A 30 -18.50 17.95 -12.74
CA LEU A 30 -17.08 17.59 -12.87
C LEU A 30 -16.46 17.99 -14.21
N VAL A 31 -17.28 18.26 -15.24
CA VAL A 31 -16.86 18.86 -16.51
C VAL A 31 -16.06 20.16 -16.34
N SER A 32 -16.33 20.96 -15.29
CA SER A 32 -15.60 22.21 -15.05
C SER A 32 -14.12 21.99 -14.72
N LEU A 33 -13.75 20.80 -14.22
CA LEU A 33 -12.36 20.41 -13.98
C LEU A 33 -11.53 20.34 -15.26
N PHE A 34 -12.19 20.24 -16.42
CA PHE A 34 -11.57 20.12 -17.74
C PHE A 34 -11.74 21.39 -18.60
N SER A 35 -12.15 22.49 -17.97
CA SER A 35 -12.19 23.80 -18.63
C SER A 35 -10.78 24.26 -19.05
N ALA A 36 -10.71 25.26 -19.93
CA ALA A 36 -9.44 25.79 -20.45
C ALA A 36 -8.53 24.73 -21.12
N SER A 37 -9.12 23.74 -21.79
CA SER A 37 -8.41 22.66 -22.50
C SER A 37 -7.59 21.74 -21.59
N GLN A 38 -7.95 21.66 -20.31
CA GLN A 38 -7.29 20.80 -19.35
C GLN A 38 -7.53 19.31 -19.70
N GLN A 39 -6.45 18.56 -19.89
CA GLN A 39 -6.50 17.14 -20.24
C GLN A 39 -6.81 16.24 -19.04
N GLY A 40 -7.27 15.03 -19.34
CA GLY A 40 -7.61 13.97 -18.38
C GLY A 40 -8.86 13.20 -18.80
N PHE A 41 -9.46 12.45 -17.90
CA PHE A 41 -10.67 11.67 -18.16
C PHE A 41 -11.64 11.66 -16.98
N TRP A 42 -12.90 11.39 -17.26
CA TRP A 42 -13.94 11.19 -16.27
C TRP A 42 -14.85 10.02 -16.66
N TYR A 43 -14.85 8.98 -15.82
CA TYR A 43 -15.67 7.78 -15.97
C TYR A 43 -16.69 7.70 -14.84
N GLU A 44 -17.98 7.57 -15.20
CA GLU A 44 -19.11 7.54 -14.26
C GLU A 44 -20.09 6.42 -14.64
N PRO A 45 -19.91 5.19 -14.12
CA PRO A 45 -20.81 4.06 -14.38
C PRO A 45 -22.29 4.30 -14.01
N ALA A 46 -22.59 5.30 -13.17
CA ALA A 46 -23.97 5.71 -12.90
C ALA A 46 -24.69 6.29 -14.13
N ASP A 47 -23.95 6.81 -15.10
CA ASP A 47 -24.46 7.15 -16.41
C ASP A 47 -24.24 5.97 -17.38
N ILE A 48 -25.16 5.01 -17.34
CA ILE A 48 -25.08 3.77 -18.12
C ILE A 48 -24.98 4.02 -19.64
N THR A 49 -25.42 5.19 -20.13
CA THR A 49 -25.37 5.55 -21.56
C THR A 49 -23.93 5.69 -22.09
N THR A 50 -22.96 5.78 -21.17
CA THR A 50 -21.53 5.82 -21.47
C THR A 50 -20.89 4.45 -21.60
N LEU A 51 -21.62 3.37 -21.28
CA LEU A 51 -21.09 2.00 -21.20
C LEU A 51 -21.56 1.14 -22.38
N TYR A 52 -20.63 0.38 -22.96
CA TYR A 52 -20.91 -0.51 -24.08
C TYR A 52 -20.23 -1.87 -23.87
N GLN A 53 -20.89 -2.91 -24.37
CA GLN A 53 -20.45 -4.30 -24.28
C GLN A 53 -19.35 -4.65 -25.30
N ASP A 54 -19.17 -3.84 -26.33
CA ASP A 54 -18.13 -3.95 -27.35
C ASP A 54 -17.26 -2.68 -27.44
N ALA A 55 -16.02 -2.86 -27.88
CA ALA A 55 -15.05 -1.78 -27.98
C ALA A 55 -15.39 -0.74 -29.06
N ALA A 56 -16.24 -1.08 -30.04
CA ALA A 56 -16.67 -0.15 -31.08
C ALA A 56 -17.83 0.76 -30.62
N GLY A 57 -18.42 0.50 -29.45
CA GLY A 57 -19.50 1.31 -28.90
C GLY A 57 -20.83 1.14 -29.65
N THR A 58 -21.13 -0.08 -30.08
CA THR A 58 -22.32 -0.40 -30.89
C THR A 58 -23.42 -1.12 -30.11
N VAL A 59 -23.06 -1.84 -29.05
CA VAL A 59 -23.95 -2.61 -28.17
C VAL A 59 -23.93 -1.95 -26.79
N ALA A 60 -24.98 -1.21 -26.46
CA ALA A 60 -25.09 -0.54 -25.17
C ALA A 60 -25.16 -1.55 -24.01
N THR A 61 -24.57 -1.21 -22.87
CA THR A 61 -24.83 -1.87 -21.59
C THR A 61 -26.23 -1.46 -21.11
N THR A 62 -27.04 -2.42 -20.67
CA THR A 62 -28.45 -2.17 -20.31
C THR A 62 -28.85 -2.71 -18.95
N LEU A 63 -28.16 -3.74 -18.45
CA LEU A 63 -28.51 -4.40 -17.19
C LEU A 63 -27.28 -4.90 -16.43
N ALA A 64 -27.45 -5.17 -15.14
CA ALA A 64 -26.38 -5.74 -14.32
C ALA A 64 -26.01 -7.15 -14.80
N GLY A 65 -24.72 -7.44 -14.86
CA GLY A 65 -24.17 -8.66 -15.46
C GLY A 65 -23.65 -8.47 -16.88
N ASP A 66 -24.03 -7.40 -17.57
CA ASP A 66 -23.50 -7.09 -18.90
C ASP A 66 -21.98 -6.83 -18.82
N PRO A 67 -21.18 -7.37 -19.75
CA PRO A 67 -19.76 -7.03 -19.84
C PRO A 67 -19.60 -5.57 -20.28
N ILE A 68 -18.50 -4.94 -19.87
CA ILE A 68 -18.15 -3.58 -20.26
C ILE A 68 -16.83 -3.64 -21.01
N ALA A 69 -16.88 -3.33 -22.30
CA ALA A 69 -15.71 -3.20 -23.17
C ALA A 69 -15.31 -1.75 -23.43
N LEU A 70 -16.23 -0.80 -23.24
CA LEU A 70 -15.97 0.61 -23.47
C LEU A 70 -16.66 1.44 -22.40
N VAL A 71 -15.90 2.35 -21.80
CA VAL A 71 -16.38 3.42 -20.92
C VAL A 71 -16.07 4.74 -21.61
N LYS A 72 -17.12 5.43 -22.07
CA LYS A 72 -16.97 6.75 -22.70
C LYS A 72 -16.55 7.78 -21.66
N ASP A 73 -15.64 8.63 -22.09
CA ASP A 73 -15.09 9.74 -21.31
C ASP A 73 -16.06 10.91 -21.31
N LYS A 74 -16.47 11.34 -20.12
CA LYS A 74 -17.39 12.47 -19.93
C LYS A 74 -16.67 13.82 -19.81
N SER A 75 -15.34 13.84 -19.81
CA SER A 75 -14.55 15.07 -19.70
C SER A 75 -14.63 15.96 -20.95
N GLY A 76 -15.00 15.39 -22.11
CA GLY A 76 -14.96 16.04 -23.42
C GLY A 76 -13.62 15.87 -24.16
N ASN A 77 -12.64 15.19 -23.56
CA ASN A 77 -11.31 15.00 -24.15
C ASN A 77 -11.17 13.71 -25.00
N ASN A 78 -12.22 12.89 -25.09
CA ASN A 78 -12.24 11.61 -25.82
C ASN A 78 -11.21 10.58 -25.32
N ASN A 79 -10.81 10.66 -24.04
CA ASN A 79 -9.88 9.71 -23.43
C ASN A 79 -10.65 8.49 -22.90
N HIS A 80 -11.24 7.70 -23.79
CA HIS A 80 -12.07 6.54 -23.43
C HIS A 80 -11.26 5.40 -22.81
N ALA A 81 -11.88 4.63 -21.93
CA ALA A 81 -11.35 3.37 -21.40
C ALA A 81 -11.89 2.20 -22.24
N VAL A 82 -11.00 1.37 -22.79
CA VAL A 82 -11.35 0.33 -23.78
C VAL A 82 -10.75 -1.03 -23.41
N GLN A 83 -11.50 -2.11 -23.62
CA GLN A 83 -11.06 -3.49 -23.51
C GLN A 83 -11.55 -4.31 -24.71
N THR A 84 -10.62 -4.69 -25.59
CA THR A 84 -10.93 -5.42 -26.83
C THR A 84 -11.07 -6.93 -26.61
N VAL A 85 -10.36 -7.50 -25.63
CA VAL A 85 -10.36 -8.93 -25.31
C VAL A 85 -11.55 -9.27 -24.42
N SER A 86 -12.46 -10.12 -24.91
CA SER A 86 -13.72 -10.43 -24.22
C SER A 86 -13.56 -11.06 -22.85
N THR A 87 -12.52 -11.86 -22.62
CA THR A 87 -12.30 -12.53 -21.33
C THR A 87 -11.81 -11.60 -20.23
N LYS A 88 -11.32 -10.41 -20.59
CA LYS A 88 -10.76 -9.41 -19.66
C LYS A 88 -11.73 -8.26 -19.37
N ARG A 89 -13.00 -8.41 -19.76
CA ARG A 89 -14.00 -7.35 -19.65
C ARG A 89 -14.65 -7.43 -18.28
N SER A 90 -14.55 -6.31 -17.55
CA SER A 90 -15.29 -6.11 -16.31
C SER A 90 -16.80 -6.19 -16.51
N VAL A 91 -17.52 -6.30 -15.40
CA VAL A 91 -18.98 -6.45 -15.40
C VAL A 91 -19.67 -5.21 -14.84
N TYR A 92 -20.79 -4.81 -15.45
CA TYR A 92 -21.66 -3.78 -14.90
C TYR A 92 -22.49 -4.32 -13.75
N ASN A 93 -22.58 -3.57 -12.66
CA ASN A 93 -23.48 -3.88 -11.55
C ASN A 93 -24.29 -2.66 -11.14
N VAL A 94 -25.44 -2.91 -10.51
CA VAL A 94 -26.33 -1.90 -9.92
C VAL A 94 -26.33 -2.01 -8.39
N ASN A 95 -26.86 -0.99 -7.70
CA ASN A 95 -26.91 -0.87 -6.23
C ASN A 95 -25.53 -0.86 -5.52
N PRO A 96 -24.70 0.18 -5.72
CA PRO A 96 -24.88 1.26 -6.69
C PRO A 96 -24.40 0.85 -8.08
N SER A 97 -24.72 1.67 -9.08
CA SER A 97 -24.18 1.54 -10.43
C SER A 97 -22.65 1.64 -10.41
N ARG A 98 -21.97 0.61 -10.90
CA ARG A 98 -20.50 0.47 -10.80
C ARG A 98 -19.93 -0.48 -11.85
N ILE A 99 -18.63 -0.32 -12.08
CA ILE A 99 -17.79 -1.32 -12.73
C ILE A 99 -17.29 -2.29 -11.65
N THR A 100 -17.43 -3.59 -11.88
CA THR A 100 -16.86 -4.63 -11.01
C THR A 100 -15.77 -5.39 -11.75
N LEU A 101 -14.57 -5.35 -11.17
CA LEU A 101 -13.38 -6.08 -11.61
C LEU A 101 -13.25 -7.39 -10.85
N ASP A 102 -12.98 -8.48 -11.56
CA ASP A 102 -12.76 -9.80 -10.98
C ASP A 102 -11.37 -9.99 -10.34
N LYS A 103 -10.43 -9.05 -10.55
CA LYS A 103 -9.00 -9.13 -10.15
C LYS A 103 -8.31 -10.45 -10.58
N VAL A 104 -8.72 -11.04 -11.70
CA VAL A 104 -8.01 -12.16 -12.33
C VAL A 104 -7.37 -11.66 -13.62
N ASP A 105 -8.12 -10.98 -14.47
CA ASP A 105 -7.61 -10.39 -15.71
C ASP A 105 -8.39 -9.17 -16.19
N ASP A 106 -9.47 -8.77 -15.50
CA ASP A 106 -10.24 -7.58 -15.83
C ASP A 106 -9.40 -6.30 -15.85
N GLU A 107 -9.38 -5.63 -17.00
CA GLU A 107 -8.64 -4.39 -17.20
C GLU A 107 -9.28 -3.50 -18.27
N PHE A 108 -9.14 -2.19 -18.14
CA PHE A 108 -9.36 -1.23 -19.22
C PHE A 108 -8.05 -0.56 -19.61
N VAL A 109 -7.88 -0.31 -20.90
CA VAL A 109 -6.78 0.48 -21.43
C VAL A 109 -7.25 1.90 -21.68
N VAL A 110 -6.57 2.86 -21.07
CA VAL A 110 -6.65 4.29 -21.40
C VAL A 110 -5.37 4.67 -22.13
N THR A 111 -5.48 5.33 -23.27
CA THR A 111 -4.31 5.82 -24.01
C THR A 111 -3.89 7.18 -23.47
N VAL A 112 -2.70 7.24 -22.90
CA VAL A 112 -2.07 8.48 -22.43
C VAL A 112 -1.25 9.07 -23.59
N PRO A 113 -1.50 10.32 -24.00
CA PRO A 113 -0.83 10.94 -25.15
C PRO A 113 0.66 11.19 -24.89
N THR A 114 1.39 11.50 -25.98
CA THR A 114 2.79 11.96 -25.90
C THR A 114 2.93 13.11 -24.90
N GLY A 115 3.95 13.03 -24.04
CA GLY A 115 4.16 13.96 -22.93
C GLY A 115 3.65 13.43 -21.58
N GLY A 116 2.79 12.41 -21.57
CA GLY A 116 2.28 11.82 -20.34
C GLY A 116 1.30 12.76 -19.61
N TRP A 117 0.81 12.28 -18.47
CA TRP A 117 0.01 13.08 -17.54
C TRP A 117 0.60 13.09 -16.14
N ILE A 118 0.68 14.27 -15.54
CA ILE A 118 1.06 14.46 -14.14
C ILE A 118 -0.04 15.30 -13.48
N GLY A 119 -0.67 14.76 -12.44
CA GLY A 119 -1.74 15.46 -11.74
C GLY A 119 -2.48 14.59 -10.75
N THR A 120 -3.74 14.91 -10.50
CA THR A 120 -4.54 14.22 -9.48
C THR A 120 -5.51 13.23 -10.10
N MET A 121 -5.55 12.01 -9.55
CA MET A 121 -6.61 11.03 -9.78
C MET A 121 -7.48 10.88 -8.53
N VAL A 122 -8.80 10.96 -8.69
CA VAL A 122 -9.79 10.70 -7.64
C VAL A 122 -10.58 9.46 -8.00
N VAL A 123 -10.67 8.52 -7.05
CA VAL A 123 -11.38 7.24 -7.23
C VAL A 123 -12.44 7.12 -6.14
N GLY A 124 -13.68 6.87 -6.55
CA GLY A 124 -14.78 6.47 -5.68
C GLY A 124 -15.08 4.99 -5.85
N THR A 125 -15.14 4.26 -4.73
CA THR A 125 -15.40 2.81 -4.71
C THR A 125 -16.57 2.46 -3.80
N ALA A 126 -17.02 1.21 -3.85
CA ALA A 126 -18.07 0.72 -2.96
C ALA A 126 -17.67 0.67 -1.48
N ILE A 127 -16.38 0.88 -1.14
CA ILE A 127 -15.88 0.80 0.25
C ILE A 127 -15.07 2.01 0.69
N GLY A 128 -14.88 3.01 -0.17
CA GLY A 128 -14.24 4.28 0.20
C GLY A 128 -13.91 5.17 -0.99
N THR A 129 -13.55 6.43 -0.71
CA THR A 129 -13.03 7.36 -1.72
C THR A 129 -11.62 7.82 -1.37
N ALA A 130 -10.79 8.08 -2.38
CA ALA A 130 -9.44 8.62 -2.21
C ALA A 130 -8.98 9.44 -3.42
N SER A 131 -7.99 10.30 -3.19
CA SER A 131 -7.37 11.17 -4.20
C SER A 131 -5.86 11.03 -4.13
N TYR A 132 -5.22 10.79 -5.26
CA TYR A 132 -3.79 10.48 -5.36
C TYR A 132 -3.13 11.48 -6.31
N GLU A 133 -1.88 11.88 -6.03
CA GLU A 133 -1.07 12.45 -7.10
C GLU A 133 -0.43 11.31 -7.90
N VAL A 134 -0.44 11.46 -9.22
CA VAL A 134 -0.01 10.42 -10.16
C VAL A 134 0.88 10.98 -11.26
N ASN A 135 1.73 10.11 -11.80
CA ASN A 135 2.55 10.37 -12.97
C ASN A 135 2.41 9.20 -13.94
N LEU A 136 1.62 9.39 -15.00
CA LEU A 136 1.35 8.43 -16.06
C LEU A 136 2.23 8.77 -17.27
N PRO A 137 3.20 7.92 -17.65
CA PRO A 137 3.95 8.12 -18.88
C PRO A 137 3.05 7.95 -20.11
N ALA A 138 3.49 8.47 -21.25
CA ALA A 138 2.82 8.25 -22.53
C ALA A 138 2.72 6.74 -22.84
N GLY A 139 1.60 6.31 -23.41
CA GLY A 139 1.33 4.91 -23.72
C GLY A 139 0.06 4.39 -23.04
N SER A 140 0.04 3.09 -22.74
CA SER A 140 -1.14 2.44 -22.14
C SER A 140 -1.15 2.57 -20.62
N PHE A 141 -2.17 3.24 -20.09
CA PHE A 141 -2.52 3.18 -18.68
C PHE A 141 -3.61 2.13 -18.46
N LEU A 142 -3.31 1.13 -17.65
CA LEU A 142 -4.29 0.11 -17.25
C LEU A 142 -5.07 0.60 -16.04
N LEU A 143 -6.40 0.68 -16.19
CA LEU A 143 -7.38 0.88 -15.12
C LEU A 143 -8.03 -0.48 -14.82
N GLY A 144 -7.64 -1.11 -13.72
CA GLY A 144 -7.86 -2.54 -13.47
C GLY A 144 -6.62 -3.39 -13.76
N GLN A 145 -6.67 -4.70 -13.45
CA GLN A 145 -5.77 -5.83 -13.80
C GLN A 145 -5.85 -6.96 -12.74
N LYS A 146 -5.24 -8.12 -13.01
CA LYS A 146 -4.99 -9.23 -12.05
C LYS A 146 -4.45 -8.76 -10.69
N ASP A 147 -3.53 -7.81 -10.73
CA ASP A 147 -2.89 -7.22 -9.55
C ASP A 147 -3.49 -5.83 -9.24
N ALA A 148 -4.82 -5.77 -9.16
CA ALA A 148 -5.62 -4.56 -9.37
C ALA A 148 -5.18 -3.29 -8.64
N LYS A 149 -5.18 -2.20 -9.42
CA LYS A 149 -5.19 -0.84 -8.92
C LYS A 149 -6.60 -0.55 -8.38
N PHE A 150 -6.71 -0.20 -7.10
CA PHE A 150 -7.96 0.15 -6.40
C PHE A 150 -8.88 -1.04 -6.07
N ASP A 151 -10.06 -0.71 -5.53
CA ASP A 151 -11.09 -1.69 -5.14
C ASP A 151 -11.64 -2.38 -6.38
N ARG A 152 -12.21 -3.56 -6.19
CA ARG A 152 -12.95 -4.26 -7.25
C ARG A 152 -14.13 -3.46 -7.78
N ASN A 153 -14.74 -2.61 -6.96
CA ASN A 153 -16.01 -1.98 -7.24
C ASN A 153 -15.84 -0.48 -7.45
N ILE A 154 -15.67 -0.06 -8.70
CA ILE A 154 -15.43 1.32 -9.09
C ILE A 154 -16.77 2.02 -9.36
N VAL A 155 -17.10 3.00 -8.53
CA VAL A 155 -18.29 3.86 -8.69
C VAL A 155 -17.97 5.09 -9.55
N GLY A 156 -16.71 5.49 -9.61
CA GLY A 156 -16.27 6.54 -10.53
C GLY A 156 -14.78 6.82 -10.44
N VAL A 157 -14.24 7.35 -11.53
CA VAL A 157 -12.83 7.77 -11.62
C VAL A 157 -12.73 9.09 -12.36
N VAL A 158 -11.95 10.01 -11.82
CA VAL A 158 -11.51 11.22 -12.49
C VAL A 158 -10.00 11.26 -12.45
N LEU A 159 -9.36 11.58 -13.58
CA LEU A 159 -7.97 12.00 -13.61
C LEU A 159 -7.90 13.36 -14.29
N ARG A 160 -7.19 14.31 -13.70
CA ARG A 160 -6.85 15.59 -14.30
C ARG A 160 -5.34 15.68 -14.50
N ASN A 161 -4.90 16.09 -15.69
CA ASN A 161 -3.49 16.35 -16.01
C ASN A 161 -2.98 17.69 -15.42
N SER A 162 -3.27 17.90 -14.14
CA SER A 162 -2.77 18.96 -13.27
C SER A 162 -3.28 18.66 -11.87
N SER A 163 -2.58 19.14 -10.84
CA SER A 163 -3.01 18.92 -9.46
C SER A 163 -4.35 19.61 -9.17
N LEU A 164 -5.27 18.89 -8.54
CA LEU A 164 -6.51 19.41 -8.00
C LEU A 164 -6.25 20.20 -6.71
N THR A 165 -6.97 21.29 -6.52
CA THR A 165 -7.06 21.96 -5.22
C THR A 165 -7.82 21.08 -4.23
N GLU A 166 -7.65 21.30 -2.93
CA GLU A 166 -8.36 20.52 -1.89
C GLU A 166 -9.89 20.64 -2.00
N VAL A 167 -10.40 21.79 -2.44
CA VAL A 167 -11.83 22.00 -2.71
C VAL A 167 -12.31 21.15 -3.88
N GLU A 168 -11.52 21.07 -4.96
CA GLU A 168 -11.85 20.22 -6.10
C GLU A 168 -11.75 18.73 -5.76
N LYS A 169 -10.73 18.30 -5.01
CA LYS A 169 -10.61 16.92 -4.49
C LYS A 169 -11.83 16.54 -3.66
N THR A 170 -12.20 17.39 -2.71
CA THR A 170 -13.37 17.18 -1.84
C THR A 170 -14.66 17.11 -2.65
N SER A 171 -14.88 18.08 -3.55
CA SER A 171 -16.08 18.12 -4.39
C SER A 171 -16.19 16.93 -5.35
N THR A 172 -15.06 16.37 -5.79
CA THR A 172 -15.04 15.18 -6.66
C THR A 172 -15.37 13.91 -5.87
N LYS A 173 -14.82 13.74 -4.66
CA LYS A 173 -15.17 12.62 -3.77
C LYS A 173 -16.66 12.63 -3.44
N ASP A 174 -17.13 13.80 -3.05
CA ASP A 174 -18.54 14.12 -2.81
C ASP A 174 -19.47 13.77 -3.96
N TYR A 175 -19.07 14.13 -5.18
CA TYR A 175 -19.81 13.76 -6.38
C TYR A 175 -19.96 12.23 -6.48
N PHE A 176 -18.87 11.47 -6.29
CA PHE A 176 -18.92 10.01 -6.33
C PHE A 176 -19.73 9.42 -5.17
N ILE A 177 -19.70 10.02 -3.98
CA ILE A 177 -20.55 9.61 -2.86
C ILE A 177 -22.02 9.76 -3.23
N GLY A 178 -22.40 10.88 -3.87
CA GLY A 178 -23.74 11.06 -4.42
C GLY A 178 -24.15 10.04 -5.50
N LYS A 179 -23.18 9.32 -6.08
CA LYS A 179 -23.39 8.20 -7.03
C LYS A 179 -23.31 6.82 -6.38
N GLY A 180 -23.13 6.77 -5.06
CA GLY A 180 -23.12 5.55 -4.27
C GLY A 180 -21.75 5.07 -3.80
N ALA A 181 -20.68 5.86 -4.00
CA ALA A 181 -19.39 5.55 -3.38
C ALA A 181 -19.49 5.72 -1.85
N VAL A 182 -18.73 4.93 -1.12
CA VAL A 182 -18.61 5.12 0.33
C VAL A 182 -17.62 6.24 0.60
N ASP A 183 -17.94 7.14 1.53
CA ASP A 183 -17.12 8.32 1.86
C ASP A 183 -15.69 7.95 2.24
N SER A 184 -15.53 6.93 3.10
CA SER A 184 -14.27 6.61 3.74
C SER A 184 -14.07 5.11 3.93
N TYR A 185 -12.81 4.65 3.89
CA TYR A 185 -12.43 3.25 4.12
C TYR A 185 -12.56 2.78 5.58
N GLY A 186 -13.07 3.63 6.48
CA GLY A 186 -13.13 3.34 7.91
C GLY A 186 -13.97 2.13 8.31
N ALA A 187 -14.90 1.68 7.46
CA ALA A 187 -15.69 0.46 7.69
C ALA A 187 -15.01 -0.83 7.17
N ALA A 188 -14.01 -0.70 6.31
CA ALA A 188 -13.33 -1.86 5.71
C ALA A 188 -12.40 -2.52 6.74
N THR A 189 -12.45 -3.85 6.79
CA THR A 189 -11.60 -4.67 7.65
C THR A 189 -10.51 -5.40 6.88
N ASP A 190 -10.67 -5.57 5.56
CA ASP A 190 -9.77 -6.28 4.67
C ASP A 190 -9.31 -5.37 3.53
N PHE A 191 -7.99 -5.19 3.42
CA PHE A 191 -7.32 -4.41 2.38
C PHE A 191 -6.39 -5.28 1.52
N VAL A 192 -6.60 -6.59 1.47
CA VAL A 192 -5.79 -7.51 0.67
C VAL A 192 -5.69 -7.00 -0.78
N GLU A 193 -4.45 -6.75 -1.22
CA GLU A 193 -4.11 -6.37 -2.60
C GLU A 193 -4.87 -5.14 -3.13
N PHE A 194 -5.22 -4.19 -2.27
CA PHE A 194 -6.06 -3.05 -2.66
C PHE A 194 -5.33 -2.05 -3.58
N TRP A 195 -4.11 -1.67 -3.23
CA TRP A 195 -3.25 -0.77 -4.02
C TRP A 195 -2.01 -1.50 -4.54
N ARG A 196 -2.13 -2.81 -4.75
CA ARG A 196 -1.03 -3.61 -5.28
C ARG A 196 -0.64 -3.09 -6.67
N ASN A 197 0.66 -3.07 -6.93
CA ASN A 197 1.27 -2.63 -8.19
C ASN A 197 0.80 -1.25 -8.68
N CYS A 198 0.47 -0.33 -7.77
CA CYS A 198 0.13 1.05 -8.12
C CYS A 198 1.39 1.89 -8.44
N THR A 199 2.04 1.55 -9.56
CA THR A 199 3.29 2.16 -10.03
C THR A 199 3.12 3.56 -10.61
N GLU A 200 1.90 4.10 -10.66
CA GLU A 200 1.64 5.47 -11.11
C GLU A 200 1.47 6.46 -9.97
N ILE A 201 1.19 5.98 -8.75
CA ILE A 201 0.95 6.84 -7.60
C ILE A 201 2.28 7.39 -7.09
N THR A 202 2.39 8.71 -7.07
CA THR A 202 3.56 9.43 -6.56
C THR A 202 3.32 10.00 -5.16
N ASP A 203 2.06 10.24 -4.79
CA ASP A 203 1.65 10.66 -3.45
C ASP A 203 0.38 9.90 -3.03
N PHE A 204 0.44 9.25 -1.87
CA PHE A 204 -0.67 8.48 -1.31
C PHE A 204 -1.38 9.28 -0.21
N PRO A 205 -2.72 9.43 -0.26
CA PRO A 205 -3.44 10.27 0.68
C PRO A 205 -3.55 9.64 2.07
N LEU A 206 -3.79 10.49 3.07
CA LEU A 206 -4.33 10.01 4.34
C LEU A 206 -5.71 9.38 4.13
N ILE A 207 -5.87 8.14 4.59
CA ILE A 207 -7.12 7.38 4.57
C ILE A 207 -7.48 6.90 5.97
N ASN A 208 -8.78 6.70 6.23
CA ASN A 208 -9.24 6.11 7.48
C ASN A 208 -9.20 4.58 7.39
N THR A 209 -8.35 3.96 8.20
CA THR A 209 -8.18 2.50 8.27
C THR A 209 -8.44 1.97 9.68
N VAL A 210 -9.23 2.69 10.49
CA VAL A 210 -9.43 2.40 11.92
C VAL A 210 -9.87 0.96 12.23
N ASN A 211 -10.67 0.36 11.34
CA ASN A 211 -11.14 -1.02 11.48
C ASN A 211 -10.35 -2.04 10.63
N GLY A 212 -9.28 -1.60 9.95
CA GLY A 212 -8.46 -2.47 9.12
C GLY A 212 -7.73 -3.52 9.94
N ILE A 213 -7.91 -4.79 9.57
CA ILE A 213 -7.32 -5.97 10.21
C ILE A 213 -6.25 -6.60 9.31
N ASN A 214 -6.54 -6.75 8.02
CA ASN A 214 -5.66 -7.42 7.07
C ASN A 214 -5.14 -6.42 6.02
N PHE A 215 -3.82 -6.19 6.01
CA PHE A 215 -3.12 -5.33 5.06
C PHE A 215 -2.18 -6.13 4.14
N SER A 216 -2.48 -7.41 3.91
CA SER A 216 -1.61 -8.27 3.09
C SER A 216 -1.49 -7.73 1.67
N LEU A 217 -0.26 -7.51 1.22
CA LEU A 217 0.07 -7.05 -0.13
C LEU A 217 -0.60 -5.73 -0.53
N THR A 218 -1.11 -4.96 0.43
CA THR A 218 -1.96 -3.79 0.17
C THR A 218 -1.28 -2.73 -0.68
N TRP A 219 0.00 -2.43 -0.46
CA TRP A 219 0.80 -1.47 -1.23
C TRP A 219 2.02 -2.13 -1.89
N LEU A 220 1.98 -3.45 -2.11
CA LEU A 220 3.04 -4.19 -2.78
C LEU A 220 3.40 -3.54 -4.12
N SER A 221 4.69 -3.30 -4.36
CA SER A 221 5.27 -2.67 -5.55
C SER A 221 4.74 -1.28 -5.89
N CYS A 222 4.32 -0.47 -4.90
CA CYS A 222 4.07 0.97 -5.10
C CYS A 222 5.40 1.74 -5.20
N ASN A 223 6.17 1.43 -6.24
CA ASN A 223 7.59 1.78 -6.34
C ASN A 223 7.87 3.25 -6.71
N LYS A 224 6.84 4.07 -6.97
CA LYS A 224 6.98 5.52 -7.19
C LYS A 224 6.83 6.36 -5.92
N LEU A 225 6.31 5.79 -4.83
CA LEU A 225 6.15 6.49 -3.55
C LEU A 225 7.51 6.84 -2.94
N THR A 226 7.69 8.11 -2.56
CA THR A 226 8.89 8.60 -1.85
C THR A 226 8.65 8.76 -0.35
N SER A 227 7.40 8.93 0.05
CA SER A 227 6.92 8.97 1.43
C SER A 227 5.62 8.17 1.55
N PHE A 228 5.21 7.89 2.79
CA PHE A 228 3.95 7.21 3.08
C PHE A 228 3.24 7.94 4.23
N PRO A 229 1.92 8.16 4.18
CA PRO A 229 1.19 8.88 5.22
C PRO A 229 1.07 8.06 6.51
N LEU A 230 0.95 8.76 7.64
CA LEU A 230 0.65 8.12 8.92
C LEU A 230 -0.82 7.71 8.98
N ILE A 231 -1.09 6.42 8.77
CA ILE A 231 -2.43 5.83 8.85
C ILE A 231 -2.65 5.06 10.17
N ASN A 232 -3.91 4.91 10.58
CA ASN A 232 -4.25 4.11 11.75
C ASN A 232 -4.22 2.62 11.41
N THR A 233 -3.28 1.89 11.99
CA THR A 233 -3.09 0.45 11.80
C THR A 233 -3.21 -0.32 13.12
N SER A 234 -3.75 0.30 14.19
CA SER A 234 -3.75 -0.29 15.55
C SER A 234 -4.50 -1.62 15.65
N GLY A 235 -5.50 -1.84 14.79
CA GLY A 235 -6.24 -3.11 14.68
C GLY A 235 -5.60 -4.13 13.73
N GLY A 236 -4.59 -3.73 12.96
CA GLY A 236 -3.96 -4.57 11.94
C GLY A 236 -3.19 -5.73 12.56
N THR A 237 -3.53 -6.96 12.14
CA THR A 237 -2.87 -8.19 12.63
C THR A 237 -1.96 -8.82 11.59
N ASN A 238 -2.19 -8.55 10.30
CA ASN A 238 -1.43 -9.11 9.19
C ASN A 238 -0.94 -8.01 8.23
N PHE A 239 0.39 -7.89 8.12
CA PHE A 239 1.09 -6.95 7.23
C PHE A 239 1.94 -7.69 6.19
N TYR A 240 1.61 -8.95 5.87
CA TYR A 240 2.34 -9.76 4.90
C TYR A 240 2.59 -8.99 3.59
N GLY A 241 3.85 -8.70 3.27
CA GLY A 241 4.26 -7.99 2.05
C GLY A 241 3.60 -6.63 1.83
N ALA A 242 3.04 -5.99 2.87
CA ALA A 242 2.19 -4.81 2.75
C ALA A 242 2.86 -3.65 1.98
N TRP A 243 4.17 -3.45 2.16
CA TRP A 243 4.98 -2.43 1.47
C TRP A 243 6.16 -3.03 0.70
N SER A 244 6.15 -4.35 0.43
CA SER A 244 7.21 -4.98 -0.34
C SER A 244 7.38 -4.28 -1.70
N GLY A 245 8.61 -4.09 -2.17
CA GLY A 245 8.91 -3.43 -3.43
C GLY A 245 8.61 -1.93 -3.49
N CYS A 246 8.28 -1.25 -2.37
CA CYS A 246 8.18 0.20 -2.30
C CYS A 246 9.57 0.86 -2.33
N SER A 247 10.33 0.61 -3.39
CA SER A 247 11.78 0.80 -3.45
C SER A 247 12.25 2.26 -3.39
N ARG A 248 11.36 3.24 -3.54
CA ARG A 248 11.68 4.68 -3.53
C ARG A 248 11.34 5.38 -2.21
N LEU A 249 10.71 4.69 -1.25
CA LEU A 249 10.43 5.26 0.07
C LEU A 249 11.76 5.64 0.73
N THR A 250 11.95 6.92 1.04
CA THR A 250 13.17 7.41 1.71
C THR A 250 12.99 7.55 3.22
N SER A 251 11.74 7.58 3.66
CA SER A 251 11.33 7.50 5.06
C SER A 251 10.08 6.63 5.19
N PHE A 252 9.84 6.11 6.38
CA PHE A 252 8.63 5.37 6.71
C PHE A 252 8.03 5.93 8.01
N PRO A 253 6.71 6.16 8.07
CA PRO A 253 6.06 6.70 9.26
C PRO A 253 6.09 5.70 10.43
N LEU A 254 6.09 6.22 11.65
CA LEU A 254 5.90 5.41 12.86
C LEU A 254 4.42 5.01 12.99
N ILE A 255 4.05 3.91 12.36
CA ILE A 255 2.69 3.36 12.41
C ILE A 255 2.45 2.51 13.67
N ASN A 256 1.21 2.50 14.15
CA ASN A 256 0.84 1.66 15.30
C ASN A 256 0.64 0.20 14.86
N THR A 257 1.56 -0.65 15.28
CA THR A 257 1.63 -2.08 14.92
C THR A 257 1.44 -2.99 16.13
N ILE A 258 0.85 -2.48 17.23
CA ILE A 258 0.70 -3.20 18.51
C ILE A 258 -0.01 -4.56 18.39
N SER A 259 -0.95 -4.69 17.45
CA SER A 259 -1.70 -5.93 17.21
C SER A 259 -1.08 -6.82 16.12
N GLY A 260 0.01 -6.37 15.49
CA GLY A 260 0.64 -7.04 14.36
C GLY A 260 1.30 -8.35 14.77
N THR A 261 0.83 -9.46 14.19
CA THR A 261 1.37 -10.80 14.44
C THR A 261 2.22 -11.33 13.30
N SER A 262 1.96 -10.86 12.07
CA SER A 262 2.68 -11.23 10.85
C SER A 262 3.22 -9.99 10.14
N PHE A 263 4.53 -9.95 9.96
CA PHE A 263 5.27 -8.92 9.22
C PHE A 263 6.09 -9.53 8.07
N SER A 264 5.80 -10.77 7.66
CA SER A 264 6.64 -11.44 6.67
C SER A 264 6.69 -10.62 5.38
N TYR A 265 7.89 -10.37 4.90
CA TYR A 265 8.17 -9.55 3.71
C TYR A 265 7.60 -8.12 3.75
N ALA A 266 7.11 -7.62 4.89
CA ALA A 266 6.34 -6.37 4.96
C ALA A 266 7.05 -5.17 4.31
N TRP A 267 8.38 -5.09 4.41
CA TRP A 267 9.20 -4.03 3.81
C TRP A 267 10.30 -4.58 2.89
N GLN A 268 10.15 -5.79 2.37
CA GLN A 268 11.10 -6.39 1.42
C GLN A 268 11.41 -5.43 0.25
N ASP A 269 12.66 -5.36 -0.19
CA ASP A 269 13.12 -4.53 -1.32
C ASP A 269 12.77 -3.02 -1.19
N CYS A 270 12.55 -2.50 0.03
CA CYS A 270 12.42 -1.07 0.33
C CYS A 270 13.78 -0.35 0.27
N ASN A 271 14.38 -0.32 -0.91
CA ASN A 271 15.78 0.09 -1.14
C ASN A 271 16.10 1.55 -0.79
N GLY A 272 15.11 2.44 -0.84
CA GLY A 272 15.29 3.86 -0.52
C GLY A 272 15.43 4.17 0.96
N LEU A 273 15.02 3.25 1.85
CA LEU A 273 15.03 3.47 3.29
C LEU A 273 16.48 3.40 3.80
N THR A 274 16.98 4.52 4.34
CA THR A 274 18.34 4.60 4.90
C THR A 274 18.39 4.37 6.42
N SER A 275 17.24 4.57 7.06
CA SER A 275 16.93 4.23 8.45
C SER A 275 15.51 3.66 8.52
N PHE A 276 15.18 3.05 9.65
CA PHE A 276 13.86 2.47 9.88
C PHE A 276 13.26 2.99 11.20
N PRO A 277 11.96 3.31 11.27
CA PRO A 277 11.34 3.77 12.50
C PRO A 277 11.25 2.66 13.55
N LEU A 278 11.20 3.04 14.83
CA LEU A 278 11.01 2.12 15.96
C LEU A 278 9.56 1.64 16.02
N ILE A 279 9.21 0.64 15.20
CA ILE A 279 7.87 0.05 15.19
C ILE A 279 7.65 -0.91 16.36
N ASN A 280 6.40 -1.09 16.76
CA ASN A 280 6.03 -2.06 17.78
C ASN A 280 5.88 -3.45 17.15
N THR A 281 6.68 -4.40 17.62
CA THR A 281 6.64 -5.80 17.17
C THR A 281 6.45 -6.77 18.33
N SER A 282 5.96 -6.31 19.48
CA SER A 282 5.82 -7.12 20.69
C SER A 282 4.84 -8.30 20.53
N ALA A 283 3.87 -8.20 19.61
CA ALA A 283 2.98 -9.29 19.21
C ALA A 283 3.47 -10.07 17.97
N GLY A 284 4.55 -9.63 17.33
CA GLY A 284 5.07 -10.15 16.07
C GLY A 284 5.67 -11.54 16.23
N THR A 285 5.01 -12.55 15.69
CA THR A 285 5.48 -13.94 15.73
C THR A 285 6.29 -14.32 14.49
N ASN A 286 5.98 -13.69 13.35
CA ASN A 286 6.63 -13.95 12.06
C ASN A 286 7.19 -12.67 11.45
N LEU A 287 8.52 -12.57 11.41
CA LEU A 287 9.29 -11.47 10.81
C LEU A 287 10.13 -11.95 9.62
N SER A 288 9.78 -13.10 9.04
CA SER A 288 10.52 -13.69 7.92
C SER A 288 10.62 -12.72 6.75
N GLY A 289 11.84 -12.41 6.32
CA GLY A 289 12.11 -11.52 5.21
C GLY A 289 11.57 -10.10 5.37
N ALA A 290 11.17 -9.66 6.58
CA ALA A 290 10.50 -8.38 6.80
C ALA A 290 11.28 -7.19 6.24
N TRP A 291 12.62 -7.22 6.27
CA TRP A 291 13.51 -6.23 5.68
C TRP A 291 14.46 -6.85 4.64
N TYR A 292 14.06 -7.95 4.02
CA TYR A 292 14.87 -8.63 3.01
C TYR A 292 15.26 -7.66 1.88
N ARG A 293 16.56 -7.61 1.57
CA ARG A 293 17.14 -6.77 0.51
C ARG A 293 16.84 -5.27 0.66
N CYS A 294 16.64 -4.77 1.88
CA CYS A 294 16.62 -3.32 2.12
C CYS A 294 18.02 -2.71 1.99
N PHE A 295 18.49 -2.53 0.75
CA PHE A 295 19.88 -2.15 0.46
C PHE A 295 20.30 -0.80 1.05
N GLY A 296 19.35 0.11 1.26
CA GLY A 296 19.62 1.46 1.78
C GLY A 296 19.93 1.51 3.27
N LEU A 297 19.46 0.52 4.06
CA LEU A 297 19.55 0.58 5.52
C LEU A 297 21.00 0.58 5.99
N THR A 298 21.35 1.55 6.82
CA THR A 298 22.71 1.68 7.40
C THR A 298 22.78 1.31 8.87
N SER A 299 21.68 1.53 9.59
CA SER A 299 21.47 1.11 10.97
C SER A 299 20.06 0.55 11.15
N PHE A 300 19.86 -0.19 12.23
CA PHE A 300 18.55 -0.75 12.57
C PHE A 300 18.13 -0.36 14.01
N PRO A 301 16.86 -0.01 14.26
CA PRO A 301 16.39 0.30 15.60
C PRO A 301 16.23 -0.96 16.45
N GLN A 302 16.34 -0.81 17.78
CA GLN A 302 16.04 -1.90 18.72
C GLN A 302 14.54 -2.10 18.82
N ILE A 303 14.01 -3.16 18.22
CA ILE A 303 12.59 -3.54 18.32
C ILE A 303 12.38 -4.68 19.34
N ASP A 304 11.13 -4.87 19.76
CA ASP A 304 10.74 -5.98 20.65
C ASP A 304 10.60 -7.29 19.84
N THR A 305 11.50 -8.24 20.09
CA THR A 305 11.50 -9.55 19.43
C THR A 305 10.99 -10.68 20.33
N SER A 306 10.44 -10.36 21.51
CA SER A 306 10.14 -11.36 22.55
C SER A 306 9.08 -12.40 22.16
N SER A 307 8.18 -12.05 21.25
CA SER A 307 7.20 -12.98 20.65
C SER A 307 7.66 -13.62 19.34
N GLY A 308 8.81 -13.21 18.81
CA GLY A 308 9.31 -13.65 17.51
C GLY A 308 9.67 -15.13 17.49
N THR A 309 9.19 -15.84 16.46
CA THR A 309 9.46 -17.27 16.24
C THR A 309 10.09 -17.56 14.88
N ASN A 310 10.02 -16.62 13.94
CA ASN A 310 10.59 -16.77 12.61
C ASN A 310 11.27 -15.46 12.16
N PHE A 311 12.58 -15.53 11.95
CA PHE A 311 13.45 -14.47 11.42
C PHE A 311 14.16 -14.89 10.13
N TYR A 312 13.65 -15.94 9.47
CA TYR A 312 14.22 -16.46 8.22
C TYR A 312 14.42 -15.32 7.23
N GLN A 313 15.66 -15.06 6.83
CA GLN A 313 16.05 -13.98 5.90
C GLN A 313 15.65 -12.55 6.32
N ALA A 314 15.32 -12.29 7.58
CA ALA A 314 14.75 -11.01 8.02
C ALA A 314 15.55 -9.76 7.59
N TRP A 315 16.89 -9.83 7.59
CA TRP A 315 17.80 -8.77 7.14
C TRP A 315 18.76 -9.23 6.04
N SER A 316 18.47 -10.35 5.37
CA SER A 316 19.34 -10.86 4.31
C SER A 316 19.40 -9.88 3.15
N GLY A 317 20.61 -9.59 2.67
CA GLY A 317 20.84 -8.66 1.57
C GLY A 317 20.78 -7.20 1.99
N CYS A 318 20.66 -6.86 3.27
CA CYS A 318 20.84 -5.49 3.76
C CYS A 318 22.33 -5.07 3.68
N SER A 319 22.84 -4.91 2.46
CA SER A 319 24.26 -4.84 2.16
C SER A 319 24.96 -3.56 2.63
N ARG A 320 24.22 -2.56 3.12
CA ARG A 320 24.77 -1.34 3.72
C ARG A 320 24.58 -1.28 5.24
N LEU A 321 23.97 -2.30 5.83
CA LEU A 321 23.66 -2.34 7.26
C LEU A 321 24.94 -2.61 8.05
N THR A 322 25.47 -1.58 8.70
CA THR A 322 26.73 -1.63 9.45
C THR A 322 26.54 -1.68 10.96
N SER A 323 25.43 -1.11 11.45
CA SER A 323 25.10 -0.99 12.87
C SER A 323 23.82 -1.74 13.22
N PHE A 324 23.89 -2.61 14.21
CA PHE A 324 22.75 -3.37 14.72
C PHE A 324 22.72 -3.31 16.26
N PRO A 325 21.53 -3.20 16.87
CA PRO A 325 21.41 -2.94 18.30
C PRO A 325 21.90 -4.13 19.15
N SER A 326 22.48 -3.81 20.31
CA SER A 326 22.72 -4.78 21.37
C SER A 326 21.41 -5.25 21.99
N ASN A 327 21.44 -6.43 22.62
CA ASN A 327 20.36 -6.94 23.48
C ASN A 327 19.00 -7.17 22.78
N MET A 328 18.97 -7.10 21.44
CA MET A 328 17.73 -7.17 20.66
C MET A 328 17.02 -8.52 20.79
N PHE A 329 17.79 -9.57 21.06
CA PHE A 329 17.35 -10.97 21.11
C PHE A 329 17.37 -11.55 22.53
N ASP A 330 17.58 -10.74 23.57
CA ASP A 330 17.74 -11.22 24.96
C ASP A 330 16.49 -11.93 25.50
N ASN A 331 15.32 -11.68 24.90
CA ASN A 331 14.03 -12.22 25.36
C ASN A 331 13.30 -13.01 24.27
N VAL A 332 13.94 -13.29 23.13
CA VAL A 332 13.28 -14.05 22.06
C VAL A 332 13.03 -15.49 22.53
N LYS A 333 11.83 -16.02 22.31
CA LYS A 333 11.39 -17.33 22.84
C LYS A 333 11.45 -18.45 21.80
N GLY A 334 11.43 -18.09 20.52
CA GLY A 334 11.53 -18.98 19.36
C GLY A 334 12.61 -18.49 18.39
N GLY A 335 12.54 -18.85 17.12
CA GLY A 335 13.37 -18.20 16.09
C GLY A 335 14.08 -19.18 15.18
N ASP A 336 13.57 -19.27 13.95
CA ASP A 336 14.41 -19.62 12.81
C ASP A 336 15.24 -18.40 12.40
N PHE A 337 16.56 -18.45 12.61
CA PHE A 337 17.53 -17.43 12.20
C PHE A 337 18.31 -17.84 10.94
N THR A 338 17.83 -18.84 10.21
CA THR A 338 18.43 -19.27 8.95
C THR A 338 18.48 -18.10 7.98
N TYR A 339 19.67 -17.84 7.45
CA TYR A 339 19.96 -16.72 6.55
C TYR A 339 19.57 -15.33 7.10
N ALA A 340 19.35 -15.14 8.41
CA ALA A 340 18.83 -13.88 8.94
C ALA A 340 19.71 -12.67 8.59
N PHE A 341 21.03 -12.85 8.53
CA PHE A 341 22.01 -11.77 8.31
C PHE A 341 23.01 -12.07 7.18
N THR A 342 22.59 -12.81 6.15
CA THR A 342 23.45 -13.06 4.98
C THR A 342 23.59 -11.82 4.11
N SER A 343 24.79 -11.60 3.57
CA SER A 343 25.10 -10.46 2.69
C SER A 343 24.83 -9.09 3.33
N THR A 344 25.26 -8.92 4.57
CA THR A 344 25.22 -7.64 5.33
C THR A 344 26.59 -6.95 5.36
N ALA A 345 26.67 -5.74 5.89
CA ALA A 345 27.94 -5.03 6.11
C ALA A 345 28.24 -4.81 7.61
N LEU A 346 27.73 -5.69 8.47
CA LEU A 346 27.77 -5.53 9.91
C LEU A 346 29.20 -5.39 10.42
N THR A 347 29.39 -4.45 11.33
CA THR A 347 30.64 -4.29 12.09
C THR A 347 30.86 -5.47 13.04
N GLN A 348 32.11 -5.72 13.39
CA GLN A 348 32.49 -6.73 14.40
C GLN A 348 31.66 -6.58 15.70
N VAL A 349 31.51 -5.35 16.19
CA VAL A 349 30.71 -5.05 17.41
C VAL A 349 29.25 -5.45 17.23
N SER A 350 28.64 -5.18 16.08
CA SER A 350 27.25 -5.56 15.82
C SER A 350 27.08 -7.08 15.76
N ILE A 351 28.05 -7.80 15.17
CA ILE A 351 28.04 -9.26 15.11
C ILE A 351 28.18 -9.86 16.53
N ASP A 352 29.13 -9.37 17.32
CA ASP A 352 29.33 -9.80 18.71
C ASP A 352 28.07 -9.56 19.57
N ASN A 353 27.43 -8.40 19.38
CA ASN A 353 26.19 -8.03 20.05
C ASN A 353 25.04 -8.99 19.73
N ILE A 354 24.86 -9.33 18.44
CA ILE A 354 23.82 -10.29 18.01
C ILE A 354 24.07 -11.66 18.65
N LEU A 355 25.29 -12.18 18.55
CA LEU A 355 25.65 -13.50 19.07
C LEU A 355 25.49 -13.57 20.61
N THR A 356 25.96 -12.55 21.32
CA THR A 356 25.83 -12.46 22.78
C THR A 356 24.36 -12.41 23.19
N SER A 357 23.55 -11.63 22.49
CA SER A 357 22.12 -11.52 22.77
C SER A 357 21.38 -12.85 22.55
N LEU A 358 21.75 -13.62 21.52
CA LEU A 358 21.25 -14.98 21.32
C LEU A 358 21.68 -15.94 22.44
N VAL A 359 22.89 -15.79 23.01
CA VAL A 359 23.30 -16.57 24.19
C VAL A 359 22.45 -16.20 25.41
N THR A 360 22.24 -14.90 25.65
CA THR A 360 21.44 -14.36 26.76
C THR A 360 19.99 -14.84 26.71
N SER A 361 19.41 -14.94 25.51
CA SER A 361 18.04 -15.41 25.30
C SER A 361 17.69 -16.72 26.01
N GLY A 362 18.70 -17.57 26.26
CA GLY A 362 18.49 -18.89 26.86
C GLY A 362 17.60 -19.80 26.02
N ILE A 363 17.35 -19.43 24.75
CA ILE A 363 16.49 -20.19 23.85
C ILE A 363 16.92 -21.66 23.85
N ALA A 364 15.92 -22.55 23.98
CA ALA A 364 16.13 -23.98 24.16
C ALA A 364 17.10 -24.58 23.13
N ALA A 365 18.03 -25.38 23.66
CA ALA A 365 18.97 -26.20 22.91
C ALA A 365 18.25 -27.11 21.89
N GLY A 366 18.87 -27.32 20.74
CA GLY A 366 18.32 -28.10 19.62
C GLY A 366 18.92 -27.69 18.28
N THR A 367 18.47 -28.32 17.18
CA THR A 367 18.96 -28.04 15.82
C THR A 367 18.44 -26.70 15.30
N ARG A 368 19.01 -25.60 15.80
CA ARG A 368 18.74 -24.24 15.34
C ARG A 368 19.86 -23.78 14.42
N ARG A 369 19.55 -22.85 13.52
CA ARG A 369 20.52 -22.31 12.57
C ARG A 369 20.57 -20.79 12.66
N PHE A 370 21.79 -20.26 12.69
CA PHE A 370 22.07 -18.84 12.55
C PHE A 370 23.09 -18.66 11.42
N ASP A 371 22.77 -17.82 10.45
CA ASP A 371 23.68 -17.49 9.37
C ASP A 371 23.88 -15.98 9.25
N GLN A 372 25.15 -15.59 9.25
CA GLN A 372 25.61 -14.26 8.99
C GLN A 372 26.72 -14.31 7.93
N SER A 373 26.68 -13.41 6.96
CA SER A 373 27.75 -13.26 5.98
C SER A 373 27.88 -11.81 5.51
N GLY A 374 29.08 -11.45 5.02
CA GLY A 374 29.48 -10.07 4.76
C GLY A 374 29.92 -9.33 6.03
N GLY A 375 30.38 -8.08 5.89
CA GLY A 375 30.89 -7.30 7.02
C GLY A 375 32.23 -7.80 7.58
N SER A 376 32.43 -7.63 8.89
CA SER A 376 33.64 -8.06 9.61
C SER A 376 33.53 -9.49 10.15
N ALA A 377 34.64 -10.10 10.55
CA ALA A 377 34.64 -11.32 11.36
C ALA A 377 34.30 -10.99 12.84
N PRO A 378 33.75 -11.94 13.63
CA PRO A 378 33.52 -11.76 15.06
C PRO A 378 34.82 -11.61 15.86
N SER A 379 34.73 -11.03 17.06
CA SER A 379 35.86 -10.94 18.00
C SER A 379 35.97 -12.18 18.90
N ILE A 380 36.85 -12.11 19.91
CA ILE A 380 36.89 -13.12 20.98
C ILE A 380 35.55 -13.26 21.72
N THR A 381 34.81 -12.15 21.86
CA THR A 381 33.48 -12.14 22.47
C THR A 381 32.50 -12.91 21.60
N GLY A 382 32.45 -12.60 20.29
CA GLY A 382 31.57 -13.29 19.35
C GLY A 382 31.91 -14.77 19.20
N THR A 383 33.19 -15.13 19.11
CA THR A 383 33.63 -16.54 19.03
C THR A 383 33.28 -17.33 20.30
N THR A 384 33.43 -16.76 21.48
CA THR A 384 32.97 -17.37 22.75
C THR A 384 31.45 -17.59 22.76
N ALA A 385 30.68 -16.63 22.24
CA ALA A 385 29.23 -16.77 22.10
C ALA A 385 28.86 -17.86 21.08
N ILE A 386 29.61 -17.98 19.97
CA ILE A 386 29.44 -19.06 18.97
C ILE A 386 29.67 -20.42 19.62
N ASP A 387 30.75 -20.61 20.37
CA ASP A 387 31.03 -21.87 21.09
C ASP A 387 29.90 -22.22 22.05
N THR A 388 29.39 -21.22 22.78
CA THR A 388 28.26 -21.40 23.68
C THR A 388 27.02 -21.87 22.92
N LEU A 389 26.68 -21.24 21.80
CA LEU A 389 25.53 -21.64 20.97
C LEU A 389 25.71 -23.05 20.38
N ARG A 390 26.90 -23.38 19.88
CA ARG A 390 27.23 -24.71 19.35
C ARG A 390 27.16 -25.79 20.40
N SER A 391 27.61 -25.52 21.63
CA SER A 391 27.45 -26.45 22.78
C SER A 391 25.98 -26.72 23.12
N ARG A 392 25.07 -25.79 22.76
CA ARG A 392 23.61 -25.95 22.86
C ARG A 392 22.98 -26.56 21.60
N GLY A 393 23.77 -27.07 20.67
CA GLY A 393 23.31 -27.75 19.45
C GLY A 393 23.00 -26.84 18.25
N TRP A 394 23.33 -25.54 18.31
CA TRP A 394 23.13 -24.64 17.18
C TRP A 394 24.16 -24.88 16.07
N THR A 395 23.70 -24.77 14.83
CA THR A 395 24.55 -24.56 13.65
C THR A 395 24.73 -23.06 13.45
N VAL A 396 25.95 -22.57 13.63
CA VAL A 396 26.28 -21.14 13.54
C VAL A 396 27.30 -20.93 12.43
N THR A 397 26.93 -20.12 11.44
CA THR A 397 27.78 -19.70 10.32
C THR A 397 27.95 -18.19 10.35
N VAL A 398 29.19 -17.71 10.31
CA VAL A 398 29.51 -16.27 10.32
C VAL A 398 30.63 -15.95 9.32
N THR A 399 30.74 -14.68 8.94
CA THR A 399 31.91 -14.19 8.18
C THR A 399 33.21 -14.53 8.89
N GLY A 400 34.21 -14.99 8.13
CA GLY A 400 35.51 -15.43 8.64
C GLY A 400 35.61 -16.93 8.91
N GLY A 401 34.49 -17.68 8.87
CA GLY A 401 34.51 -19.15 8.86
C GLY A 401 34.85 -19.82 10.18
N TYR A 402 34.71 -19.12 11.30
CA TYR A 402 34.87 -19.68 12.66
C TYR A 402 33.83 -20.76 12.94
#